data_AF-A0A510BF16-F1
#
_entry.id   AF-A0A510BF16-F1
#
_cell.length_a   1.000
_cell.length_b   1.000
_cell.length_c   1.000
_cell.angle_alpha   90.00
_cell.angle_beta   90.00
_cell.angle_gamma   90.00
#
_symmetry.space_group_name_H-M   'P 1'
#
loop_
_entity.id
_entity.type
_entity.pdbx_description
1 polymer ?
#
loop_
_entity_poly.entity_id
_entity_poly.type
_entity_poly.pdbx_seq_one_letter_code
_entity_poly.pdbx_strand_id
1 'polypeptide(L)'
;MNNKYIRVLLLMSILLMPLYVYGEGLTIERAWLGVFKYNGTYYDPLGNTFEGNNSYQGPHYYYVVINYELSNGEIIRQIIDINDENGTTNPAPTALVSWTAPNGTKYTIFERNNGNTYNLTQLPYIAEIEPGSIVEIIMNDNYNDNNYADGYWKINVSENGIEIIRAWQEGGYFHNLSFVFENLNRSNTSRVFMPYKYPNENISYNGSILPNGSQPIINIIARYSYGNTNTVKVPIPIGAVIVSIVVVLLMAYRKV
;
A
#
# COMPACT_ATOMS: atom_id res chain seq x y z
N MET A 1 7.65 47.45 -29.11
CA MET A 1 8.01 46.07 -29.51
C MET A 1 7.12 45.65 -30.67
N ASN A 2 7.72 45.22 -31.79
CA ASN A 2 7.02 44.93 -33.03
C ASN A 2 6.09 43.70 -32.90
N ASN A 3 4.83 43.88 -33.32
CA ASN A 3 3.72 42.91 -33.24
C ASN A 3 4.01 41.55 -33.92
N LYS A 4 5.03 41.50 -34.79
CA LYS A 4 5.52 40.26 -35.42
C LYS A 4 6.24 39.32 -34.44
N TYR A 5 6.99 39.84 -33.48
CA TYR A 5 7.73 39.00 -32.51
C TYR A 5 6.81 38.37 -31.47
N ILE A 6 5.75 39.09 -31.08
CA ILE A 6 4.71 38.57 -30.16
C ILE A 6 3.95 37.41 -30.82
N ARG A 7 3.65 37.49 -32.12
CA ARG A 7 2.97 36.41 -32.85
C ARG A 7 3.85 35.17 -33.02
N VAL A 8 5.15 35.33 -33.26
CA VAL A 8 6.09 34.20 -33.36
C VAL A 8 6.29 33.53 -32.01
N LEU A 9 6.39 34.30 -30.90
CA LEU A 9 6.44 33.77 -29.53
C LEU A 9 5.15 33.04 -29.15
N LEU A 10 3.97 33.55 -29.54
CA LEU A 10 2.68 32.89 -29.31
C LEU A 10 2.55 31.58 -30.09
N LEU A 11 2.91 31.58 -31.37
CA LEU A 11 2.93 30.36 -32.20
C LEU A 11 3.95 29.34 -31.70
N MET A 12 5.11 29.78 -31.20
CA MET A 12 6.06 28.89 -30.55
C MET A 12 5.54 28.36 -29.22
N SER A 13 4.84 29.17 -28.40
CA SER A 13 4.20 28.65 -27.18
C SER A 13 3.05 27.69 -27.44
N ILE A 14 2.38 27.77 -28.60
CA ILE A 14 1.34 26.82 -29.02
C ILE A 14 1.96 25.54 -29.62
N LEU A 15 3.11 25.65 -30.31
CA LEU A 15 3.88 24.48 -30.82
C LEU A 15 4.76 23.81 -29.75
N LEU A 16 5.14 24.55 -28.70
CA LEU A 16 5.94 24.11 -27.55
C LEU A 16 5.08 23.93 -26.29
N MET A 17 3.74 24.01 -26.39
CA MET A 17 2.91 23.22 -25.48
C MET A 17 3.28 21.78 -25.84
N PRO A 18 4.11 21.10 -25.04
CA PRO A 18 4.32 19.69 -25.23
C PRO A 18 2.91 19.09 -25.14
N LEU A 19 2.53 18.04 -25.86
CA LEU A 19 2.95 16.69 -25.50
C LEU A 19 2.83 16.34 -24.00
N TYR A 20 2.15 17.15 -23.19
CA TYR A 20 1.17 16.66 -22.22
C TYR A 20 -0.01 16.16 -23.04
N VAL A 21 0.24 15.08 -23.80
CA VAL A 21 -0.73 14.00 -23.76
C VAL A 21 -0.86 13.78 -22.25
N TYR A 22 -1.98 14.23 -21.67
CA TYR A 22 -2.52 13.57 -20.50
C TYR A 22 -2.59 12.11 -20.95
N GLY A 23 -1.49 11.37 -20.76
CA GLY A 23 -1.52 9.94 -20.88
C GLY A 23 -2.63 9.56 -19.94
N GLU A 24 -3.67 8.93 -20.49
CA GLU A 24 -4.70 8.31 -19.68
C GLU A 24 -3.99 7.68 -18.49
N GLY A 25 -4.38 8.10 -17.28
CA GLY A 25 -3.67 7.67 -16.08
C GLY A 25 -3.59 6.16 -16.11
N LEU A 26 -2.39 5.59 -15.90
CA LEU A 26 -2.25 4.13 -15.87
C LEU A 26 -3.31 3.55 -14.95
N THR A 27 -3.95 2.46 -15.37
CA THR A 27 -4.98 1.77 -14.61
C THR A 27 -4.49 0.37 -14.27
N ILE A 28 -4.96 -0.17 -13.15
CA ILE A 28 -4.80 -1.59 -12.82
C ILE A 28 -5.89 -2.35 -13.56
N GLU A 29 -5.51 -3.18 -14.52
CA GLU A 29 -6.44 -4.00 -15.30
C GLU A 29 -6.68 -5.35 -14.62
N ARG A 30 -5.62 -5.94 -14.05
CA ARG A 30 -5.67 -7.25 -13.40
C ARG A 30 -4.77 -7.25 -12.18
N ALA A 31 -5.11 -8.08 -11.20
CA ALA A 31 -4.26 -8.30 -10.04
C ALA A 31 -4.29 -9.76 -9.61
N TRP A 32 -3.20 -10.23 -9.01
CA TRP A 32 -3.10 -11.57 -8.46
C TRP A 32 -2.60 -11.51 -7.04
N LEU A 33 -3.31 -12.18 -6.14
CA LEU A 33 -2.91 -12.38 -4.75
C LEU A 33 -2.28 -13.76 -4.62
N GLY A 34 -1.09 -13.80 -4.02
CA GLY A 34 -0.40 -15.03 -3.67
C GLY A 34 -0.06 -15.08 -2.19
N VAL A 35 -0.29 -16.23 -1.59
CA VAL A 35 0.11 -16.55 -0.22
C VAL A 35 0.95 -17.81 -0.25
N PHE A 36 2.14 -17.72 0.33
CA PHE A 36 3.16 -18.76 0.23
C PHE A 36 3.74 -19.09 1.60
N LYS A 37 4.21 -20.32 1.77
CA LYS A 37 5.10 -20.70 2.86
C LYS A 37 6.54 -20.57 2.40
N TYR A 38 7.39 -19.86 3.14
CA TYR A 38 8.80 -19.78 2.81
C TYR A 38 9.46 -21.16 2.96
N ASN A 39 10.18 -21.58 1.91
CA ASN A 39 10.83 -22.89 1.82
C ASN A 39 12.30 -22.79 1.37
N GLY A 40 12.90 -21.59 1.47
CA GLY A 40 14.23 -21.28 0.94
C GLY A 40 14.20 -20.36 -0.28
N THR A 41 13.09 -20.32 -1.02
CA THR A 41 12.92 -19.48 -2.22
C THR A 41 11.63 -18.67 -2.12
N TYR A 42 11.67 -17.41 -2.58
CA TYR A 42 10.47 -16.58 -2.69
C TYR A 42 9.86 -16.70 -4.09
N TYR A 43 8.52 -16.75 -4.13
CA TYR A 43 7.71 -16.89 -5.32
C TYR A 43 6.63 -15.82 -5.36
N ASP A 44 6.27 -15.37 -6.56
CA ASP A 44 5.12 -14.51 -6.78
C ASP A 44 3.94 -15.30 -7.39
N PRO A 45 2.73 -14.71 -7.45
CA PRO A 45 1.53 -15.35 -7.97
C PRO A 45 1.60 -15.70 -9.46
N LEU A 46 2.57 -15.14 -10.19
CA LEU A 46 2.82 -15.41 -11.61
C LEU A 46 3.86 -16.51 -11.82
N GLY A 47 4.38 -17.10 -10.74
CA GLY A 47 5.36 -18.19 -10.77
C GLY A 47 6.81 -17.72 -10.90
N ASN A 48 7.09 -16.42 -10.82
CA ASN A 48 8.46 -15.92 -10.82
C ASN A 48 9.11 -16.12 -9.45
N THR A 49 10.43 -16.33 -9.46
CA THR A 49 11.23 -16.28 -8.23
C THR A 49 11.81 -14.89 -8.03
N PHE A 50 12.15 -14.55 -6.79
CA PHE A 50 12.83 -13.30 -6.47
C PHE A 50 13.68 -13.39 -5.21
N GLU A 51 14.63 -12.47 -5.10
CA GLU A 51 15.50 -12.35 -3.94
C GLU A 51 14.78 -11.66 -2.79
N GLY A 52 15.08 -12.11 -1.58
CA GLY A 52 14.53 -11.54 -0.37
C GLY A 52 15.53 -11.62 0.78
N ASN A 53 15.28 -10.82 1.81
CA ASN A 53 16.06 -10.87 3.04
C ASN A 53 15.20 -11.49 4.12
N ASN A 54 15.80 -12.37 4.92
CA ASN A 54 15.08 -13.00 6.01
C ASN A 54 15.89 -12.91 7.30
N SER A 55 15.52 -11.94 8.15
CA SER A 55 16.08 -11.83 9.49
C SER A 55 15.30 -12.66 10.53
N TYR A 56 14.16 -13.25 10.17
CA TYR A 56 13.35 -14.08 11.06
C TYR A 56 13.38 -15.56 10.68
N GLN A 57 13.66 -16.41 11.66
CA GLN A 57 13.64 -17.86 11.46
C GLN A 57 12.48 -18.44 12.28
N GLY A 58 11.59 -19.19 11.61
CA GLY A 58 10.45 -19.80 12.29
C GLY A 58 9.69 -20.79 11.40
N PRO A 59 9.02 -21.80 11.99
CA PRO A 59 8.31 -22.85 11.23
C PRO A 59 7.03 -22.36 10.54
N HIS A 60 6.54 -21.18 10.92
CA HIS A 60 5.27 -20.58 10.47
C HIS A 60 5.49 -19.34 9.59
N TYR A 61 6.54 -19.32 8.79
CA TYR A 61 6.78 -18.19 7.88
C TYR A 61 5.89 -18.27 6.64
N TYR A 62 4.78 -17.52 6.67
CA TYR A 62 3.95 -17.27 5.50
C TYR A 62 4.12 -15.84 5.02
N TYR A 63 4.06 -15.60 3.71
CA TYR A 63 4.17 -14.25 3.15
C TYR A 63 3.14 -14.02 2.04
N VAL A 64 2.79 -12.75 1.86
CA VAL A 64 1.86 -12.27 0.84
C VAL A 64 2.62 -11.52 -0.25
N VAL A 65 2.25 -11.79 -1.49
CA VAL A 65 2.68 -11.03 -2.66
C VAL A 65 1.44 -10.67 -3.47
N ILE A 66 1.35 -9.43 -3.94
CA ILE A 66 0.29 -9.00 -4.87
C ILE A 66 0.95 -8.49 -6.15
N ASN A 67 0.59 -9.04 -7.29
CA ASN A 67 1.02 -8.52 -8.59
C ASN A 67 -0.12 -7.72 -9.22
N TYR A 68 0.19 -6.59 -9.84
CA TYR A 68 -0.73 -5.73 -10.56
C TYR A 68 -0.30 -5.62 -12.02
N GLU A 69 -1.15 -5.95 -12.98
CA GLU A 69 -0.94 -5.64 -14.39
C GLU A 69 -1.59 -4.28 -14.70
N LEU A 70 -0.78 -3.36 -15.20
CA LEU A 70 -1.19 -2.03 -15.60
C LEU A 70 -1.68 -2.02 -17.05
N SER A 71 -2.48 -1.02 -17.44
CA SER A 71 -3.03 -0.88 -18.79
C SER A 71 -2.00 -0.74 -19.91
N ASN A 72 -0.75 -0.45 -19.58
CA ASN A 72 0.38 -0.44 -20.53
C ASN A 72 1.12 -1.79 -20.61
N GLY A 73 0.61 -2.85 -19.96
CA GLY A 73 1.19 -4.19 -19.90
C GLY A 73 2.32 -4.35 -18.88
N GLU A 74 2.63 -3.32 -18.09
CA GLU A 74 3.63 -3.45 -17.02
C GLU A 74 3.07 -4.21 -15.82
N ILE A 75 3.90 -5.02 -15.18
CA ILE A 75 3.56 -5.80 -13.99
C ILE A 75 4.32 -5.22 -12.81
N ILE A 76 3.57 -4.80 -11.78
CA ILE A 76 4.12 -4.32 -10.52
C ILE A 76 3.90 -5.38 -9.45
N ARG A 77 4.99 -5.89 -8.86
CA ARG A 77 4.96 -6.74 -7.68
C ARG A 77 4.98 -5.88 -6.43
N GLN A 78 4.00 -6.07 -5.56
CA GLN A 78 3.97 -5.54 -4.21
C GLN A 78 4.36 -6.61 -3.20
N ILE A 79 5.32 -6.26 -2.35
CA ILE A 79 5.69 -7.00 -1.14
C ILE A 79 5.73 -6.06 0.06
N ILE A 80 5.66 -6.64 1.26
CA ILE A 80 5.79 -5.90 2.51
C ILE A 80 7.21 -6.09 3.02
N ASP A 81 7.92 -5.01 3.35
CA ASP A 81 9.21 -5.06 4.00
C ASP A 81 9.13 -4.48 5.41
N ILE A 82 9.77 -5.14 6.36
CA ILE A 82 9.90 -4.72 7.75
C ILE A 82 11.38 -4.60 8.10
N ASN A 83 11.71 -3.49 8.76
CA ASN A 83 12.98 -3.31 9.42
C ASN A 83 12.78 -3.04 10.93
N ASP A 84 13.41 -3.85 11.77
CA ASP A 84 13.37 -3.76 13.24
C ASP A 84 14.77 -4.01 13.87
N GLU A 85 14.83 -4.29 15.18
CA GLU A 85 16.10 -4.61 15.89
C GLU A 85 16.75 -5.92 15.42
N ASN A 86 15.97 -6.86 14.90
CA ASN A 86 16.46 -8.15 14.43
C ASN A 86 16.98 -8.08 12.99
N GLY A 87 16.62 -7.04 12.24
CA GLY A 87 17.15 -6.73 10.92
C GLY A 87 16.05 -6.39 9.92
N THR A 88 16.34 -6.66 8.64
CA THR A 88 15.40 -6.45 7.53
C THR A 88 14.81 -7.77 7.08
N THR A 89 13.48 -7.80 6.89
CA THR A 89 12.77 -8.96 6.37
C THR A 89 11.83 -8.57 5.24
N ASN A 90 12.11 -9.11 4.05
CA ASN A 90 11.45 -8.80 2.80
C ASN A 90 11.31 -10.06 1.93
N PRO A 91 10.10 -10.60 1.70
CA PRO A 91 8.81 -10.15 2.21
C PRO A 91 8.63 -10.51 3.69
N ALA A 92 8.12 -9.58 4.49
CA ALA A 92 7.75 -9.77 5.88
C ALA A 92 6.68 -10.87 6.07
N PRO A 93 6.71 -11.61 7.19
CA PRO A 93 5.73 -12.65 7.45
C PRO A 93 4.35 -12.08 7.78
N THR A 94 3.32 -12.73 7.25
CA THR A 94 1.90 -12.36 7.36
C THR A 94 1.09 -13.63 7.62
N ALA A 95 0.15 -13.66 8.57
CA ALA A 95 -0.72 -14.84 8.70
C ALA A 95 -2.07 -14.64 8.09
N LEU A 96 -2.83 -13.66 8.59
CA LEU A 96 -4.26 -13.69 8.31
C LEU A 96 -4.45 -12.92 7.05
N VAL A 97 -4.66 -13.68 5.99
CA VAL A 97 -4.98 -13.15 4.68
C VAL A 97 -6.40 -13.58 4.38
N SER A 98 -7.23 -12.60 4.05
CA SER A 98 -8.51 -12.84 3.41
C SER A 98 -8.72 -11.78 2.34
N TRP A 99 -9.59 -12.06 1.38
CA TRP A 99 -9.99 -11.04 0.43
C TRP A 99 -11.47 -11.14 0.12
N THR A 100 -12.06 -10.01 -0.23
CA THR A 100 -13.47 -9.89 -0.61
C THR A 100 -13.54 -9.43 -2.05
N ALA A 101 -14.18 -10.23 -2.91
CA ALA A 101 -14.42 -9.87 -4.30
C ALA A 101 -15.40 -8.69 -4.41
N PRO A 102 -15.49 -7.98 -5.55
CA PRO A 102 -16.40 -6.86 -5.72
C PRO A 102 -17.88 -7.22 -5.49
N ASN A 103 -18.25 -8.48 -5.75
CA ASN A 103 -19.59 -9.01 -5.50
C ASN A 103 -19.89 -9.30 -4.01
N GLY A 104 -18.94 -9.05 -3.10
CA GLY A 104 -19.07 -9.27 -1.65
C GLY A 104 -18.69 -10.67 -1.17
N THR A 105 -18.30 -11.59 -2.07
CA THR A 105 -17.86 -12.94 -1.67
C THR A 105 -16.52 -12.86 -0.95
N LYS A 106 -16.46 -13.36 0.29
CA LYS A 106 -15.24 -13.38 1.10
C LYS A 106 -14.53 -14.74 1.00
N TYR A 107 -13.22 -14.69 0.77
CA TYR A 107 -12.31 -15.83 0.74
C TYR A 107 -11.34 -15.71 1.91
N THR A 108 -11.45 -16.64 2.85
CA THR A 108 -10.61 -16.68 4.06
C THR A 108 -9.54 -17.75 3.89
N ILE A 109 -8.26 -17.37 3.92
CA ILE A 109 -7.14 -18.28 3.68
C ILE A 109 -6.64 -18.89 5.00
N PHE A 110 -6.77 -18.12 6.09
CA PHE A 110 -6.36 -18.52 7.43
C PHE A 110 -7.42 -18.15 8.46
N GLU A 111 -7.49 -18.91 9.54
CA GLU A 111 -8.29 -18.59 10.73
C GLU A 111 -7.41 -18.43 11.96
N ARG A 112 -7.87 -17.61 12.91
CA ARG A 112 -7.26 -17.51 14.24
C ARG A 112 -8.18 -18.14 15.27
N ASN A 113 -7.65 -19.09 16.04
CA ASN A 113 -8.37 -19.76 17.11
C ASN A 113 -7.45 -19.95 18.32
N ASN A 114 -7.90 -19.51 19.49
CA ASN A 114 -7.14 -19.58 20.75
C ASN A 114 -5.72 -19.00 20.65
N GLY A 115 -5.57 -17.84 19.99
CA GLY A 115 -4.27 -17.18 19.80
C GLY A 115 -3.43 -17.73 18.63
N ASN A 116 -3.74 -18.92 18.13
CA ASN A 116 -3.00 -19.59 17.07
C ASN A 116 -3.64 -19.36 15.70
N THR A 117 -2.82 -19.35 14.65
CA THR A 117 -3.29 -19.26 13.26
C THR A 117 -3.16 -20.59 12.52
N TYR A 118 -4.23 -20.98 11.83
CA TYR A 118 -4.33 -22.20 11.03
C TYR A 118 -4.69 -21.89 9.58
N ASN A 119 -4.13 -22.65 8.66
CA ASN A 119 -4.44 -22.51 7.23
C ASN A 119 -5.76 -23.22 6.95
N LEU A 120 -6.72 -22.51 6.36
CA LEU A 120 -7.98 -23.08 5.89
C LEU A 120 -7.88 -23.59 4.46
N THR A 121 -6.92 -23.07 3.69
CA THR A 121 -6.68 -23.43 2.29
C THR A 121 -5.29 -24.01 2.12
N GLN A 122 -5.12 -24.87 1.11
CA GLN A 122 -3.81 -25.41 0.75
C GLN A 122 -2.90 -24.28 0.24
N LEU A 123 -1.64 -24.31 0.65
CA LEU A 123 -0.60 -23.40 0.17
C LEU A 123 0.27 -24.07 -0.91
N PRO A 124 0.74 -23.31 -1.94
CA PRO A 124 0.49 -21.89 -2.15
C PRO A 124 -0.97 -21.62 -2.56
N TYR A 125 -1.53 -20.54 -2.02
CA TYR A 125 -2.82 -20.02 -2.47
C TYR A 125 -2.57 -18.93 -3.48
N ILE A 126 -3.12 -19.07 -4.69
CA ILE A 126 -3.00 -18.10 -5.77
C ILE A 126 -4.40 -17.83 -6.31
N ALA A 127 -4.76 -16.55 -6.42
CA ALA A 127 -6.02 -16.13 -7.00
C ALA A 127 -5.81 -14.86 -7.84
N GLU A 128 -6.45 -14.82 -9.00
CA GLU A 128 -6.72 -13.55 -9.68
C GLU A 128 -7.81 -12.81 -8.90
N ILE A 129 -7.56 -11.55 -8.56
CA ILE A 129 -8.50 -10.67 -7.86
C ILE A 129 -8.85 -9.49 -8.76
N GLU A 130 -10.14 -9.26 -8.93
CA GLU A 130 -10.64 -8.17 -9.78
C GLU A 130 -10.40 -6.81 -9.13
N PRO A 131 -10.17 -5.74 -9.91
CA PRO A 131 -10.32 -4.38 -9.40
C PRO A 131 -11.67 -4.19 -8.70
N GLY A 132 -11.66 -3.50 -7.56
CA GLY A 132 -12.74 -3.43 -6.57
C GLY A 132 -12.61 -4.45 -5.43
N SER A 133 -11.65 -5.38 -5.49
CA SER A 133 -11.40 -6.34 -4.41
C SER A 133 -10.75 -5.68 -3.19
N ILE A 134 -11.09 -6.18 -2.01
CA ILE A 134 -10.50 -5.76 -0.74
C ILE A 134 -9.67 -6.90 -0.17
N VAL A 135 -8.37 -6.68 0.01
CA VAL A 135 -7.45 -7.62 0.67
C VAL A 135 -7.23 -7.18 2.11
N GLU A 136 -7.41 -8.11 3.05
CA GLU A 136 -7.16 -7.91 4.48
C GLU A 136 -5.93 -8.73 4.88
N ILE A 137 -4.91 -8.08 5.41
CA ILE A 137 -3.62 -8.68 5.80
C ILE A 137 -3.36 -8.37 7.27
N ILE A 138 -2.99 -9.38 8.07
CA ILE A 138 -2.53 -9.20 9.46
C ILE A 138 -1.07 -9.65 9.60
N MET A 139 -0.27 -8.78 10.23
CA MET A 139 1.14 -9.01 10.52
C MET A 139 1.35 -10.07 11.60
N ASN A 140 2.43 -10.82 11.50
CA ASN A 140 2.94 -11.62 12.62
C ASN A 140 3.67 -10.71 13.62
N ASP A 141 3.63 -11.06 14.90
CA ASP A 141 4.45 -10.41 15.93
C ASP A 141 5.93 -10.87 15.88
N ASN A 142 6.27 -11.71 14.90
CA ASN A 142 7.61 -12.20 14.56
C ASN A 142 8.29 -13.00 15.67
N TYR A 143 7.53 -13.48 16.66
CA TYR A 143 8.02 -14.41 17.65
C TYR A 143 7.84 -15.86 17.15
N ASN A 144 8.53 -16.83 17.75
CA ASN A 144 8.57 -18.25 17.35
C ASN A 144 7.21 -19.00 17.45
N ASP A 145 6.10 -18.28 17.35
CA ASP A 145 4.74 -18.78 17.44
C ASP A 145 3.96 -18.46 16.14
N ASN A 146 2.66 -18.69 16.19
CA ASN A 146 1.72 -18.38 15.12
C ASN A 146 0.65 -17.40 15.60
N ASN A 147 1.03 -16.46 16.45
CA ASN A 147 0.19 -15.37 16.93
C ASN A 147 0.35 -14.14 16.01
N TYR A 148 -0.75 -13.69 15.41
CA TYR A 148 -0.71 -12.62 14.40
C TYR A 148 -1.72 -11.56 14.78
N ALA A 149 -1.20 -10.44 15.28
CA ALA A 149 -2.00 -9.33 15.77
C ALA A 149 -1.26 -7.98 15.72
N ASP A 150 -0.01 -7.89 15.28
CA ASP A 150 0.79 -6.66 15.47
C ASP A 150 0.55 -5.58 14.40
N GLY A 151 -0.24 -5.90 13.39
CA GLY A 151 -0.70 -4.92 12.41
C GLY A 151 -1.79 -5.47 11.51
N TYR A 152 -2.60 -4.58 10.97
CA TYR A 152 -3.66 -4.91 10.03
C TYR A 152 -3.68 -3.90 8.89
N TRP A 153 -3.80 -4.40 7.66
CA TRP A 153 -4.01 -3.60 6.47
C TRP A 153 -5.23 -4.09 5.73
N LYS A 154 -6.11 -3.14 5.44
CA LYS A 154 -7.20 -3.31 4.48
C LYS A 154 -6.82 -2.57 3.21
N ILE A 155 -6.47 -3.31 2.18
CA ILE A 155 -6.02 -2.80 0.88
C ILE A 155 -7.17 -2.92 -0.09
N ASN A 156 -7.73 -1.80 -0.51
CA ASN A 156 -8.67 -1.74 -1.62
C ASN A 156 -7.87 -1.67 -2.93
N VAL A 157 -7.98 -2.69 -3.77
CA VAL A 157 -7.36 -2.72 -5.09
C VAL A 157 -8.36 -2.15 -6.07
N SER A 158 -8.12 -0.97 -6.63
CA SER A 158 -9.00 -0.30 -7.60
C SER A 158 -8.31 -0.12 -8.94
N GLU A 159 -9.08 0.19 -9.99
CA GLU A 159 -8.52 0.53 -11.29
C GLU A 159 -7.55 1.72 -11.20
N ASN A 160 -7.80 2.68 -10.30
CA ASN A 160 -6.99 3.90 -10.17
C ASN A 160 -5.78 3.74 -9.21
N GLY A 161 -5.52 2.53 -8.72
CA GLY A 161 -4.46 2.25 -7.75
C GLY A 161 -4.96 1.55 -6.51
N ILE A 162 -4.14 1.59 -5.46
CA ILE A 162 -4.46 0.94 -4.19
C ILE A 162 -4.72 1.98 -3.11
N GLU A 163 -5.71 1.69 -2.27
CA GLU A 163 -6.03 2.48 -1.08
C GLU A 163 -5.83 1.64 0.17
N ILE A 164 -5.16 2.21 1.16
CA ILE A 164 -5.01 1.63 2.48
C ILE A 164 -6.08 2.25 3.37
N ILE A 165 -6.98 1.42 3.90
CA ILE A 165 -8.15 1.84 4.65
C ILE A 165 -8.01 1.43 6.11
N ARG A 166 -7.92 2.41 7.01
CA ARG A 166 -7.87 2.20 8.47
C ARG A 166 -6.84 1.14 8.87
N ALA A 167 -5.68 1.16 8.23
CA ALA A 167 -4.59 0.30 8.64
C ALA A 167 -4.17 0.69 10.05
N TRP A 168 -3.71 -0.29 10.82
CA TRP A 168 -3.15 -0.04 12.14
C TRP A 168 -1.94 -0.93 12.39
N GLN A 169 -1.05 -0.45 13.27
CA GLN A 169 0.11 -1.18 13.79
C GLN A 169 0.08 -1.07 15.32
N GLU A 170 0.33 -2.16 16.02
CA GLU A 170 0.36 -2.27 17.49
C GLU A 170 1.47 -3.22 17.95
N GLY A 171 1.58 -3.45 19.27
CA GLY A 171 2.52 -4.44 19.84
C GLY A 171 3.71 -3.84 20.60
N GLY A 172 4.55 -4.70 21.16
CA GLY A 172 5.67 -4.31 22.03
C GLY A 172 6.93 -3.81 21.31
N TYR A 173 7.13 -4.17 20.05
CA TYR A 173 8.34 -3.84 19.27
C TYR A 173 8.16 -2.58 18.44
N PHE A 174 9.24 -1.91 18.04
CA PHE A 174 9.14 -0.91 16.98
C PHE A 174 9.13 -1.58 15.61
N HIS A 175 8.46 -0.96 14.65
CA HIS A 175 8.46 -1.44 13.26
C HIS A 175 8.62 -0.26 12.30
N ASN A 176 9.55 -0.40 11.36
CA ASN A 176 9.60 0.43 10.18
C ASN A 176 9.12 -0.40 8.99
N LEU A 177 7.84 -0.24 8.65
CA LEU A 177 7.18 -0.99 7.60
C LEU A 177 7.11 -0.17 6.32
N SER A 178 7.29 -0.84 5.18
CA SER A 178 7.07 -0.25 3.88
C SER A 178 6.43 -1.24 2.90
N PHE A 179 5.63 -0.72 1.99
CA PHE A 179 5.24 -1.46 0.80
C PHE A 179 6.27 -1.20 -0.29
N VAL A 180 6.83 -2.28 -0.83
CA VAL A 180 7.83 -2.24 -1.89
C VAL A 180 7.13 -2.62 -3.20
N PHE A 181 7.23 -1.75 -4.20
CA PHE A 181 6.66 -1.93 -5.52
C PHE A 181 7.80 -2.10 -6.52
N GLU A 182 8.00 -3.32 -6.99
CA GLU A 182 8.98 -3.67 -8.00
C GLU A 182 8.29 -3.79 -9.35
N ASN A 183 8.75 -3.04 -10.35
CA ASN A 183 8.32 -3.25 -11.71
C ASN A 183 9.07 -4.47 -12.28
N LEU A 184 8.36 -5.46 -12.80
CA LEU A 184 8.99 -6.68 -13.32
C LEU A 184 9.49 -6.51 -14.76
N ASN A 185 8.94 -5.53 -15.48
CA ASN A 185 9.33 -5.22 -16.85
C ASN A 185 10.47 -4.18 -16.92
N ARG A 186 10.69 -3.43 -15.84
CA ARG A 186 11.72 -2.40 -15.72
C ARG A 186 12.46 -2.60 -14.40
N SER A 187 13.78 -2.53 -14.37
CA SER A 187 14.57 -2.64 -13.13
C SER A 187 14.44 -1.40 -12.21
N ASN A 188 13.20 -1.05 -11.83
CA ASN A 188 12.85 0.05 -10.97
C ASN A 188 12.04 -0.47 -9.79
N THR A 189 12.41 0.00 -8.60
CA THR A 189 11.76 -0.34 -7.35
C THR A 189 11.40 0.96 -6.65
N SER A 190 10.14 1.12 -6.28
CA SER A 190 9.70 2.21 -5.41
C SER A 190 9.29 1.66 -4.04
N ARG A 191 9.37 2.51 -3.02
CA ARG A 191 9.08 2.13 -1.66
C ARG A 191 8.20 3.18 -1.01
N VAL A 192 7.07 2.74 -0.49
CA VAL A 192 6.13 3.57 0.25
C VAL A 192 6.30 3.28 1.73
N PHE A 193 6.90 4.22 2.45
CA PHE A 193 7.09 4.09 3.90
C PHE A 193 5.78 4.34 4.63
N MET A 194 5.43 3.42 5.52
CA MET A 194 4.30 3.59 6.43
C MET A 194 4.73 4.42 7.63
N PRO A 195 3.78 5.00 8.39
CA PRO A 195 4.13 5.75 9.57
C PRO A 195 4.93 4.90 10.56
N TYR A 196 6.05 5.44 11.02
CA TYR A 196 6.90 4.78 12.00
C TYR A 196 6.15 4.57 13.33
N LYS A 197 6.23 3.36 13.88
CA LYS A 197 5.60 2.95 15.14
C LYS A 197 6.67 2.72 16.22
N TYR A 198 6.56 3.45 17.33
CA TYR A 198 7.40 3.24 18.51
C TYR A 198 6.93 2.03 19.34
N PRO A 199 7.77 1.51 20.26
CA PRO A 199 7.33 0.49 21.22
C PRO A 199 6.13 0.96 22.04
N ASN A 200 5.18 0.06 22.32
CA ASN A 200 3.97 0.34 23.11
C ASN A 200 3.07 1.45 22.52
N GLU A 201 3.09 1.61 21.21
CA GLU A 201 2.28 2.57 20.49
C GLU A 201 1.34 1.89 19.50
N ASN A 202 0.12 2.41 19.41
CA ASN A 202 -0.82 2.08 18.37
C ASN A 202 -0.93 3.26 17.41
N ILE A 203 -0.68 3.01 16.13
CA ILE A 203 -0.89 3.99 15.07
C ILE A 203 -1.92 3.48 14.09
N SER A 204 -2.83 4.36 13.67
CA SER A 204 -3.74 4.11 12.56
C SER A 204 -3.60 5.15 11.47
N TYR A 205 -3.76 4.73 10.21
CA TYR A 205 -3.57 5.58 9.05
C TYR A 205 -4.36 5.11 7.83
N ASN A 206 -4.57 6.03 6.91
CA ASN A 206 -5.04 5.77 5.55
C ASN A 206 -3.91 6.06 4.56
N GLY A 207 -4.02 5.51 3.36
CA GLY A 207 -3.11 5.84 2.28
C GLY A 207 -3.72 5.68 0.90
N SER A 208 -3.14 6.34 -0.08
CA SER A 208 -3.41 6.10 -1.50
C SER A 208 -2.10 6.06 -2.27
N ILE A 209 -1.98 5.06 -3.15
CA ILE A 209 -0.80 4.82 -3.98
C ILE A 209 -1.30 4.67 -5.41
N LEU A 210 -0.90 5.60 -6.28
CA LEU A 210 -1.34 5.64 -7.66
C LEU A 210 -0.42 4.78 -8.55
N PRO A 211 -0.98 4.09 -9.56
CA PRO A 211 -0.24 3.19 -10.45
C PRO A 211 0.71 3.93 -11.39
N ASN A 212 0.51 5.23 -11.60
CA ASN A 212 1.36 6.07 -12.43
C ASN A 212 2.69 6.47 -11.77
N GLY A 213 3.00 5.94 -10.59
CA GLY A 213 4.23 6.25 -9.85
C GLY A 213 4.22 7.64 -9.19
N SER A 214 3.06 8.30 -9.10
CA SER A 214 2.93 9.54 -8.33
C SER A 214 3.28 9.31 -6.87
N GLN A 215 3.67 10.39 -6.19
CA GLN A 215 3.99 10.36 -4.77
C GLN A 215 2.79 9.78 -3.98
N PRO A 216 3.01 8.75 -3.14
CA PRO A 216 1.97 8.18 -2.31
C PRO A 216 1.49 9.20 -1.27
N ILE A 217 0.22 9.16 -0.92
CA ILE A 217 -0.35 10.00 0.14
C ILE A 217 -0.62 9.11 1.34
N ILE A 218 -0.02 9.41 2.49
CA ILE A 218 -0.24 8.68 3.75
C ILE A 218 -0.73 9.66 4.81
N ASN A 219 -1.89 9.38 5.39
CA ASN A 219 -2.54 10.24 6.37
C ASN A 219 -2.72 9.50 7.70
N ILE A 220 -2.04 9.97 8.75
CA ILE A 220 -2.21 9.43 10.11
C ILE A 220 -3.58 9.84 10.64
N ILE A 221 -4.36 8.86 11.07
CA ILE A 221 -5.69 9.06 11.67
C ILE A 221 -5.54 9.29 13.17
N ALA A 222 -4.82 8.40 13.85
CA ALA A 222 -4.63 8.46 15.29
C ALA A 222 -3.32 7.79 15.72
N ARG A 223 -2.82 8.22 16.87
CA ARG A 223 -1.60 7.71 17.50
C ARG A 223 -1.85 7.67 19.02
N TYR A 224 -1.64 6.51 19.63
CA TYR A 224 -1.88 6.28 21.05
C TYR A 224 -0.67 5.57 21.64
N SER A 225 -0.08 6.10 22.72
CA SER A 225 0.97 5.41 23.46
C SER A 225 0.41 4.86 24.77
N TYR A 226 0.65 3.58 25.05
CA TYR A 226 0.32 3.00 26.35
C TYR A 226 1.20 3.65 27.42
N GLY A 227 0.59 4.43 28.32
CA GLY A 227 1.28 5.03 29.48
C GLY A 227 1.48 6.56 29.46
N ASN A 228 0.98 7.29 28.45
CA ASN A 228 0.99 8.76 28.49
C ASN A 228 -0.26 9.34 27.80
N THR A 229 -1.17 9.92 28.56
CA THR A 229 -2.47 10.47 28.09
C THR A 229 -2.34 11.81 27.37
N ASN A 230 -1.33 11.98 26.53
CA ASN A 230 -1.21 13.18 25.72
C ASN A 230 -1.85 12.91 24.36
N THR A 231 -3.13 13.28 24.24
CA THR A 231 -3.83 13.38 22.96
C THR A 231 -3.13 14.47 22.14
N VAL A 232 -2.18 14.09 21.28
CA VAL A 232 -1.58 15.04 20.33
C VAL A 232 -2.63 15.30 19.25
N LYS A 233 -3.30 16.46 19.34
CA LYS A 233 -4.10 16.99 18.22
C LYS A 233 -3.16 17.26 17.05
N VAL A 234 -3.27 16.45 16.01
CA VAL A 234 -2.51 16.65 14.77
C VAL A 234 -3.05 17.92 14.08
N PRO A 235 -2.19 18.80 13.54
CA PRO A 235 -2.65 19.99 12.83
C PRO A 235 -3.55 19.61 11.66
N ILE A 236 -4.62 20.39 11.45
CA ILE A 236 -5.47 20.25 10.26
C ILE A 236 -4.58 20.41 9.02
N PRO A 237 -4.63 19.50 8.05
CA PRO A 237 -3.85 19.62 6.83
C PRO A 237 -4.14 20.97 6.18
N ILE A 238 -3.10 21.79 5.97
CA ILE A 238 -3.24 23.14 5.42
C ILE A 238 -3.98 23.11 4.06
N GLY A 239 -3.82 22.03 3.29
CA GLY A 239 -4.57 21.80 2.05
C GLY A 239 -6.10 21.78 2.23
N ALA A 240 -6.60 21.17 3.31
CA ALA A 240 -8.04 21.14 3.61
C ALA A 240 -8.57 22.54 3.98
N VAL A 241 -7.77 23.36 4.67
CA VAL A 241 -8.12 24.76 4.99
C VAL A 241 -8.15 25.60 3.72
N ILE A 242 -7.17 25.44 2.83
CA ILE A 242 -7.11 26.18 1.56
C ILE A 242 -8.31 25.85 0.67
N VAL A 243 -8.65 24.56 0.49
CA VAL A 243 -9.82 24.14 -0.31
C VAL A 243 -11.10 24.73 0.27
N SER A 244 -11.24 24.73 1.60
CA SER A 244 -12.42 25.30 2.28
C SER A 244 -12.56 26.80 2.02
N ILE A 245 -11.44 27.55 2.09
CA ILE A 245 -11.43 29.00 1.82
C ILE A 245 -11.77 29.30 0.35
N VAL A 246 -11.22 28.53 -0.59
CA VAL A 246 -11.49 28.69 -2.02
C VAL A 246 -12.98 28.45 -2.33
N VAL A 247 -13.59 27.42 -1.74
CA VAL A 247 -15.02 27.12 -1.93
C VAL A 247 -15.89 28.23 -1.35
N VAL A 248 -15.56 28.77 -0.17
CA VAL A 248 -16.30 29.88 0.43
C VAL A 248 -16.18 31.17 -0.41
N LEU A 249 -15.00 31.49 -0.92
CA LEU A 249 -14.79 32.64 -1.80
C LEU A 249 -15.52 32.51 -3.13
N LEU A 250 -15.55 31.31 -3.74
CA LEU A 250 -16.30 31.03 -4.96
C LEU A 250 -17.83 31.16 -4.75
N MET A 251 -18.33 30.71 -3.60
CA MET A 251 -19.74 30.88 -3.24
C MET A 251 -20.10 32.34 -2.98
N ALA A 252 -19.18 33.13 -2.40
CA ALA A 252 -19.37 34.56 -2.20
C ALA A 252 -19.34 35.34 -3.53
N TYR A 253 -18.45 34.97 -4.46
CA TYR A 253 -18.32 35.62 -5.76
C TYR A 253 -19.53 35.36 -6.69
N ARG A 254 -20.17 34.19 -6.59
CA ARG A 254 -21.39 33.86 -7.36
C ARG A 254 -22.67 34.59 -6.89
N LYS A 255 -22.61 35.33 -5.79
CA LYS A 255 -23.75 36.09 -5.24
C LYS A 255 -23.70 37.60 -5.55
N VAL A 256 -22.76 38.06 -6.39
CA VAL A 256 -22.68 39.45 -6.89
C VAL A 256 -23.08 39.50 -8.37
#